data_AF-A0AAW5ZD83-F1
#
_entry.id   AF-A0AAW5ZD83-F1
#
_cell.length_a   1.000
_cell.length_b   1.000
_cell.length_c   1.000
_cell.angle_alpha   90.00
_cell.angle_beta   90.00
_cell.angle_gamma   90.00
#
_symmetry.space_group_name_H-M   'P 1'
#
loop_
_entity.id
_entity.type
_entity.pdbx_description
1 polymer ?
#
loop_
_entity_poly.entity_id
_entity_poly.type
_entity_poly.pdbx_seq_one_letter_code
_entity_poly.pdbx_strand_id
1 'polypeptide(L)' 'DSQPLSGTPEGAEYLRAVLRAPVYEAAQVTPLQKMEKLSS' A
#
# COMPACT_ATOMS: atom_id res chain seq x y z
N ASP A 1 -2.55 17.59 3.18
CA ASP A 1 -1.11 17.33 3.33
C ASP A 1 -0.81 16.00 4.01
N SER A 2 -0.04 15.16 3.33
CA SER A 2 0.58 13.97 3.90
C SER A 2 1.75 14.40 4.79
N GLN A 3 1.66 14.11 6.09
CA GLN A 3 2.79 14.28 6.99
C GLN A 3 3.94 13.37 6.53
N PRO A 4 5.19 13.88 6.42
CA PRO A 4 6.32 13.04 6.06
C PRO A 4 6.57 11.99 7.15
N LEU A 5 6.88 10.78 6.71
CA LEU A 5 7.25 9.68 7.62
C LEU A 5 8.53 10.02 8.39
N SER A 6 8.58 9.61 9.65
CA SER A 6 9.78 9.67 10.47
C SER A 6 10.91 8.79 9.90
N GLY A 7 12.15 8.95 10.39
CA GLY A 7 13.30 8.18 9.88
C GLY A 7 13.20 6.68 10.12
N THR A 8 12.47 6.27 11.17
CA THR A 8 12.16 4.88 11.51
C THR A 8 10.69 4.80 11.94
N PRO A 9 9.75 4.71 10.99
CA PRO A 9 8.33 4.79 11.34
C PRO A 9 7.85 3.52 12.03
N GLU A 10 7.07 3.73 13.07
CA GLU A 10 6.35 2.65 13.74
C GLU A 10 5.26 2.08 12.81
N GLY A 11 4.84 0.84 13.04
CA GLY A 11 3.85 0.17 12.18
C GLY A 11 2.53 0.95 12.03
N ALA A 12 2.10 1.63 13.10
CA ALA A 12 0.90 2.47 13.07
C ALA A 12 1.07 3.75 12.23
N GLU A 13 2.29 4.31 12.19
CA GLU A 13 2.62 5.47 11.36
C GLU A 13 2.60 5.09 9.88
N TYR A 14 3.25 3.97 9.53
CA TYR A 14 3.20 3.41 8.19
C TYR A 14 1.77 3.10 7.72
N LEU A 15 0.96 2.45 8.56
CA LEU A 15 -0.41 2.10 8.19
C LEU A 15 -1.24 3.36 7.87
N ARG A 16 -1.12 4.42 8.68
CA ARG A 16 -1.79 5.69 8.40
C ARG A 16 -1.32 6.31 7.09
N ALA A 17 -0.03 6.26 6.80
CA ALA A 17 0.52 6.79 5.55
C ALA A 17 0.00 6.02 4.33
N VAL A 18 0.00 4.68 4.37
CA VAL A 18 -0.51 3.82 3.29
C VAL A 18 -1.98 4.13 2.99
N LEU A 19 -2.81 4.23 4.02
CA LEU A 19 -4.26 4.48 3.85
C LEU A 19 -4.59 5.90 3.38
N ARG A 20 -3.68 6.87 3.57
CA ARG A 20 -3.88 8.27 3.17
C ARG A 20 -3.19 8.64 1.86
N ALA A 21 -2.38 7.75 1.30
CA ALA A 21 -1.61 8.05 0.10
C ALA A 21 -2.53 8.21 -1.13
N PRO A 22 -2.39 9.28 -1.93
CA PRO A 22 -3.24 9.53 -3.10
C PRO A 22 -2.81 8.71 -4.33
N VAL A 23 -2.43 7.45 -4.14
CA VAL A 23 -1.85 6.62 -5.20
C VAL A 23 -2.82 6.40 -6.37
N TYR A 24 -4.12 6.42 -6.11
CA TYR A 24 -5.16 6.18 -7.11
C TYR A 24 -5.49 7.39 -7.99
N GLU A 25 -4.84 8.54 -7.77
CA GLU A 25 -4.87 9.64 -8.74
C GLU A 25 -4.14 9.27 -10.04
N ALA A 26 -3.16 8.36 -9.97
CA ALA A 26 -2.36 7.93 -11.13
C ALA A 26 -2.34 6.41 -11.35
N ALA A 27 -2.41 5.60 -10.28
CA ALA A 27 -2.36 4.15 -10.36
C ALA A 27 -3.76 3.51 -10.39
N GLN A 28 -3.88 2.35 -11.02
CA GLN A 28 -5.11 1.56 -11.03
C GLN A 28 -5.00 0.38 -10.07
N VAL A 29 -6.13 -0.02 -9.48
CA VAL A 29 -6.21 -1.30 -8.77
C VAL A 29 -6.00 -2.42 -9.78
N THR A 30 -5.01 -3.27 -9.52
CA THR A 30 -4.70 -4.41 -10.38
C THR A 30 -5.44 -5.67 -9.90
N PRO A 31 -5.88 -6.55 -10.82
CA PRO A 31 -6.47 -7.82 -10.42
C PRO A 31 -5.44 -8.71 -9.71
N LEU A 32 -5.82 -9.25 -8.55
CA LEU A 32 -5.06 -10.32 -7.92
C LEU A 32 -5.54 -11.67 -8.47
N GLN A 33 -4.65 -12.41 -9.12
CA GLN A 33 -4.99 -13.67 -9.78
C GLN A 33 -4.29 -14.85 -9.08
N LYS A 34 -5.07 -15.91 -8.78
CA LYS A 34 -4.54 -17.16 -8.26
C LYS A 34 -3.83 -17.95 -9.37
N MET A 35 -2.69 -18.55 -9.04
CA MET A 35 -1.93 -19.38 -9.98
C MET A 35 -2.24 -20.86 -9.77
N GLU A 36 -3.30 -21.37 -10.41
CA GLU A 36 -3.83 -22.72 -10.14
C GLU A 36 -2.79 -23.85 -10.24
N LYS A 37 -1.81 -23.75 -11.16
CA LYS A 37 -0.76 -24.76 -11.31
C LYS A 37 0.27 -24.76 -10.16
N LEU A 38 0.40 -23.64 -9.45
CA LEU A 38 1.41 -23.44 -8.40
C LEU A 38 0.81 -23.47 -6.99
N SER A 39 -0.49 -23.19 -6.85
CA SER A 39 -1.17 -23.04 -5.56
C SER A 39 -1.66 -24.36 -4.96
N SER A 40 -0.90 -25.45 -5.17
CA SER A 40 -1.17 -26.79 -4.61
C SER A 40 -1.19 -26.80 -3.09
#